data_AF-A0A535RR26-F1
#
_entry.id   AF-A0A535RR26-F1
#
_cell.length_a   1.000
_cell.length_b   1.000
_cell.length_c   1.000
_cell.angle_alpha   90.00
_cell.angle_beta   90.00
_cell.angle_gamma   90.00
#
_symmetry.space_group_name_H-M   'P 1'
#
loop_
_entity.id
_entity.type
_entity.pdbx_description
1 polymer ?
#
loop_
_entity_poly.entity_id
_entity_poly.type
_entity_poly.pdbx_seq_one_letter_code
_entity_poly.pdbx_strand_id
1 'polypeptide(L)'
;MPTLTNSRNDLEQAIAQGIDFLYAMQLSSGTFRIFCSPHPLLEENCKPDYSTFQTAQIAYCLDFTKSEKVEEIVSKAIRFLLSEMQEGGVWRYTCTPNPDYLPPDVDDTACISFLLKQHGISLPDNTGVMLGNRVSGGLFYTWILPRLAWTTDMSFWRVALRQILKLRQLCWFFRVTECKPNDRDPVVNANVLRYLGDRPETRPIIRTLIRILEDQGEETCDKYYGSRFTFYYFLSRNHAARICGF
;
A
#
# COMPACT_ATOMS: atom_id res chain seq x y z
N MET A 1 -6.96 5.92 36.43
CA MET A 1 -7.14 5.63 35.00
C MET A 1 -8.44 6.27 34.57
N PRO A 2 -8.46 7.17 33.56
CA PRO A 2 -9.70 7.72 33.06
C PRO A 2 -10.46 6.61 32.33
N THR A 3 -11.63 6.24 32.84
CA THR A 3 -12.57 5.38 32.14
C THR A 3 -13.08 6.15 30.93
N LEU A 4 -12.78 5.67 29.72
CA LEU A 4 -13.37 6.18 28.48
C LEU A 4 -14.87 5.85 28.52
N THR A 5 -15.71 6.84 28.83
CA THR A 5 -17.17 6.73 28.89
C THR A 5 -17.83 7.24 27.61
N ASN A 6 -17.24 7.02 26.44
CA ASN A 6 -17.88 7.43 25.20
C ASN A 6 -19.15 6.60 25.01
N SER A 7 -20.29 7.27 24.92
CA SER A 7 -21.54 6.62 24.58
C SER A 7 -21.49 6.17 23.11
N ARG A 8 -22.32 5.19 22.75
CA ARG A 8 -22.45 4.76 21.35
C ARG A 8 -22.79 5.93 20.41
N ASN A 9 -23.55 6.89 20.91
CA ASN A 9 -23.94 8.09 20.17
C ASN A 9 -22.72 8.98 19.86
N ASP A 10 -21.80 9.13 20.82
CA ASP A 10 -20.58 9.93 20.62
C ASP A 10 -19.66 9.31 19.55
N LEU A 11 -19.58 7.97 19.51
CA LEU A 11 -18.81 7.25 18.49
C LEU A 11 -19.44 7.40 17.11
N GLU A 12 -20.75 7.21 16.99
CA GLU A 12 -21.48 7.36 15.72
C GLU A 12 -21.36 8.81 15.20
N GLN A 13 -21.45 9.80 16.09
CA GLN A 13 -21.24 11.21 15.77
C GLN A 13 -19.81 11.49 15.29
N ALA A 14 -18.78 10.94 15.97
CA ALA A 14 -17.39 11.11 15.56
C ALA A 14 -17.11 10.48 14.19
N ILE A 15 -17.68 9.30 13.91
CA ILE A 15 -17.58 8.65 12.60
C ILE A 15 -18.23 9.54 11.53
N ALA A 16 -19.44 10.06 11.77
CA ALA A 16 -20.12 10.95 10.83
C ALA A 16 -19.31 12.21 10.53
N GLN A 17 -18.71 12.84 11.55
CA GLN A 17 -17.83 13.99 11.39
C GLN A 17 -16.57 13.65 10.57
N GLY A 18 -15.98 12.47 10.79
CA GLY A 18 -14.86 11.98 9.99
C GLY A 18 -15.22 11.80 8.51
N ILE A 19 -16.40 11.23 8.23
CA ILE A 19 -16.91 11.08 6.86
C ILE A 19 -17.14 12.44 6.22
N ASP A 20 -17.74 13.39 6.94
CA ASP A 20 -17.98 14.76 6.44
C ASP A 20 -16.69 15.49 6.11
N PHE A 21 -15.67 15.33 6.97
CA PHE A 21 -14.34 15.85 6.71
C PHE A 21 -13.72 15.24 5.44
N LEU A 22 -13.74 13.92 5.30
CA LEU A 22 -13.19 13.25 4.11
C LEU A 22 -13.94 13.66 2.84
N TYR A 23 -15.27 13.74 2.90
CA TYR A 23 -16.11 14.18 1.79
C TYR A 23 -15.73 15.59 1.33
N ALA A 24 -15.54 16.52 2.27
CA ALA A 24 -15.16 17.90 1.97
C ALA A 24 -13.71 18.03 1.44
N MET A 25 -12.81 17.14 1.86
CA MET A 25 -11.39 17.20 1.51
C MET A 25 -11.02 16.43 0.24
N GLN A 26 -11.89 15.55 -0.26
CA GLN A 26 -11.63 14.83 -1.50
C GLN A 26 -11.64 15.80 -2.69
N LEU A 27 -10.61 15.74 -3.52
CA LEU A 27 -10.49 16.58 -4.70
C LEU A 27 -11.42 16.10 -5.82
N SER A 28 -11.66 16.96 -6.81
CA SER A 28 -12.45 16.61 -8.00
C SER A 28 -11.83 15.45 -8.81
N SER A 29 -10.51 15.28 -8.74
CA SER A 29 -9.81 14.13 -9.33
C SER A 29 -10.08 12.82 -8.61
N GLY A 30 -10.56 12.85 -7.36
CA GLY A 30 -10.83 11.68 -6.50
C GLY A 30 -9.73 11.33 -5.49
N THR A 31 -8.54 11.93 -5.62
CA THR A 31 -7.47 11.85 -4.61
C THR A 31 -7.76 12.76 -3.43
N PHE A 32 -6.94 12.65 -2.39
CA PHE A 32 -6.97 13.50 -1.21
C PHE A 32 -5.70 14.34 -1.11
N ARG A 33 -5.86 15.60 -0.70
CA ARG A 33 -4.71 16.42 -0.31
C ARG A 33 -4.24 15.98 1.06
N ILE A 34 -3.08 15.34 1.08
CA ILE A 34 -2.38 14.93 2.30
C ILE A 34 -1.17 15.85 2.51
N PHE A 35 -0.44 15.66 3.61
CA PHE A 35 0.74 16.45 3.91
C PHE A 35 1.92 15.55 4.25
N CYS A 36 3.12 15.93 3.78
CA CYS A 36 4.36 15.26 4.11
C CYS A 36 5.39 16.27 4.64
N SER A 37 6.23 15.80 5.57
CA SER A 37 7.29 16.57 6.21
C SER A 37 8.44 15.62 6.58
N PRO A 38 9.70 16.09 6.54
CA PRO A 38 10.80 15.35 7.15
C PRO A 38 10.71 15.27 8.68
N HIS A 39 9.92 16.15 9.32
CA HIS A 39 9.73 16.17 10.76
C HIS A 39 8.45 15.38 11.13
N PRO A 40 8.48 14.45 12.09
CA PRO A 40 7.35 13.58 12.42
C PRO A 40 6.11 14.33 12.94
N LEU A 41 6.29 15.53 13.49
CA LEU A 41 5.19 16.39 13.94
C LEU A 41 4.67 17.36 12.85
N LEU A 42 5.15 17.23 11.61
CA LEU A 42 4.80 18.11 10.49
C LEU A 42 5.16 19.60 10.67
N GLU A 43 6.09 19.91 11.58
CA GLU A 43 6.46 21.28 11.94
C GLU A 43 7.42 21.94 10.93
N GLU A 44 8.18 21.15 10.17
CA GLU A 44 9.19 21.64 9.24
C GLU A 44 8.90 21.25 7.80
N ASN A 45 9.05 22.17 6.84
CA ASN A 45 8.94 21.90 5.40
C ASN A 45 7.67 21.09 5.01
N CYS A 46 6.58 21.27 5.76
CA CYS A 46 5.33 20.59 5.53
C CYS A 46 4.72 21.06 4.21
N LYS A 47 4.53 20.13 3.29
CA LYS A 47 4.02 20.41 1.95
C LYS A 47 2.88 19.48 1.59
N PRO A 48 1.98 19.92 0.70
CA PRO A 48 0.98 19.02 0.13
C PRO A 48 1.66 17.83 -0.54
N ASP A 49 1.07 16.67 -0.36
CA ASP A 49 1.42 15.44 -1.03
C ASP A 49 0.15 14.80 -1.59
N TYR A 50 0.31 13.86 -2.52
CA TYR A 50 -0.78 13.16 -3.18
C TYR A 50 -0.30 11.75 -3.51
N SER A 51 -1.12 10.77 -3.12
CA SER A 51 -0.70 9.37 -3.19
C SER A 51 -1.83 8.44 -3.62
N THR A 52 -1.49 7.49 -4.49
CA THR A 52 -2.41 6.40 -4.84
C THR A 52 -2.63 5.49 -3.64
N PHE A 53 -1.57 5.14 -2.91
CA PHE A 53 -1.64 4.39 -1.66
C PHE A 53 -2.61 5.01 -0.65
N GLN A 54 -2.45 6.29 -0.32
CA GLN A 54 -3.29 6.91 0.72
C GLN A 54 -4.75 7.04 0.29
N THR A 55 -5.00 7.31 -0.99
CA THR A 55 -6.36 7.32 -1.53
C THR A 55 -7.02 5.95 -1.41
N ALA A 56 -6.28 4.87 -1.70
CA ALA A 56 -6.75 3.51 -1.56
C ALA A 56 -7.00 3.12 -0.09
N GLN A 57 -6.12 3.54 0.82
CA GLN A 57 -6.27 3.28 2.25
C GLN A 57 -7.49 4.00 2.84
N ILE A 58 -7.75 5.26 2.46
CA ILE A 58 -8.96 5.97 2.88
C ILE A 58 -10.21 5.24 2.39
N ALA A 59 -10.25 4.85 1.12
CA ALA A 59 -11.39 4.11 0.57
C ALA A 59 -11.61 2.76 1.27
N TYR A 60 -10.53 2.00 1.49
CA TYR A 60 -10.58 0.74 2.21
C TYR A 60 -11.08 0.90 3.66
N CYS A 61 -10.60 1.93 4.38
CA CYS A 61 -11.03 2.22 5.74
C CYS A 61 -12.50 2.62 5.87
N LEU A 62 -13.17 3.02 4.78
CA LEU A 62 -14.59 3.38 4.78
C LEU A 62 -15.52 2.19 4.49
N ASP A 63 -14.99 1.03 4.12
CA ASP A 63 -15.79 -0.12 3.67
C ASP A 63 -16.70 -0.72 4.76
N PHE A 64 -16.46 -0.40 6.04
CA PHE A 64 -17.30 -0.85 7.15
C PHE A 64 -18.69 -0.18 7.18
N THR A 65 -18.89 0.92 6.45
CA THR A 65 -20.13 1.70 6.48
C THR A 65 -20.66 1.98 5.08
N LYS A 66 -21.98 2.12 4.95
CA LYS A 66 -22.66 2.37 3.68
C LYS A 66 -23.58 3.57 3.85
N SER A 67 -23.10 4.72 3.43
CA SER A 67 -23.88 5.95 3.29
C SER A 67 -23.63 6.52 1.90
N GLU A 68 -24.57 7.32 1.40
CA GLU A 68 -24.45 7.95 0.07
C GLU A 68 -23.13 8.75 -0.07
N LYS A 69 -22.72 9.47 0.98
CA LYS A 69 -21.43 10.18 1.02
C LYS A 69 -20.24 9.23 0.89
N VAL A 70 -20.28 8.09 1.58
CA VAL A 70 -19.20 7.09 1.53
C VAL A 70 -19.14 6.44 0.16
N GLU A 71 -20.29 6.09 -0.42
CA GLU A 71 -20.36 5.54 -1.78
C GLU A 71 -19.79 6.52 -2.82
N GLU A 72 -20.09 7.82 -2.68
CA GLU A 72 -19.53 8.85 -3.54
C GLU A 72 -18.01 8.98 -3.38
N ILE A 73 -17.52 9.01 -2.13
CA ILE A 73 -16.08 9.07 -1.83
C ILE A 73 -15.35 7.89 -2.48
N VAL A 74 -15.83 6.67 -2.22
CA VAL A 74 -15.21 5.43 -2.71
C VAL A 74 -15.29 5.37 -4.24
N SER A 75 -16.41 5.75 -4.84
CA SER A 75 -16.56 5.81 -6.30
C SER A 75 -15.57 6.77 -6.96
N LYS A 76 -15.39 7.97 -6.38
CA LYS A 76 -14.38 8.93 -6.84
C LYS A 76 -12.95 8.39 -6.68
N ALA A 77 -12.65 7.78 -5.53
CA ALA A 77 -11.35 7.17 -5.28
C ALA A 77 -11.04 6.02 -6.26
N ILE A 78 -11.99 5.12 -6.53
CA ILE A 78 -11.82 4.03 -7.49
C ILE A 78 -11.55 4.58 -8.89
N ARG A 79 -12.32 5.57 -9.35
CA ARG A 79 -12.08 6.21 -10.66
C ARG A 79 -10.69 6.82 -10.76
N PHE A 80 -10.24 7.50 -9.71
CA PHE A 80 -8.89 8.04 -9.61
C PHE A 80 -7.81 6.94 -9.70
N LEU A 81 -7.96 5.87 -8.91
CA LEU A 81 -6.99 4.78 -8.90
C LEU A 81 -6.91 4.06 -10.25
N LEU A 82 -8.04 3.91 -10.94
CA LEU A 82 -8.07 3.37 -12.30
C LEU A 82 -7.36 4.29 -13.30
N SER A 83 -7.50 5.62 -13.17
CA SER A 83 -6.79 6.56 -14.06
C SER A 83 -5.29 6.61 -13.81
N GLU A 84 -4.84 6.33 -12.59
CA GLU A 84 -3.41 6.27 -12.25
C GLU A 84 -2.77 4.88 -12.49
N MET A 85 -3.57 3.89 -12.92
CA MET A 85 -3.09 2.53 -13.18
C MET A 85 -2.10 2.53 -14.36
N GLN A 86 -0.94 1.93 -14.14
CA GLN A 86 0.07 1.78 -15.17
C GLN A 86 -0.04 0.42 -15.87
N GLU A 87 0.64 0.30 -17.01
CA GLU A 87 0.72 -0.96 -17.73
C GLU A 87 1.22 -2.09 -16.82
N GLY A 88 0.61 -3.26 -16.96
CA GLY A 88 0.84 -4.41 -16.08
C GLY A 88 -0.04 -4.40 -14.83
N GLY A 89 -0.97 -3.44 -14.70
CA GLY A 89 -1.86 -3.36 -13.55
C GLY A 89 -1.10 -3.06 -12.27
N VAL A 90 -0.20 -2.07 -12.32
CA VAL A 90 0.65 -1.66 -11.20
C VAL A 90 0.47 -0.19 -10.88
N TRP A 91 0.80 0.16 -9.64
CA TRP A 91 0.74 1.52 -9.14
C TRP A 91 2.06 1.89 -8.48
N ARG A 92 2.22 3.20 -8.28
CA ARG A 92 3.33 3.79 -7.54
C ARG A 92 2.75 4.78 -6.54
N TYR A 93 3.50 5.06 -5.48
CA TYR A 93 3.10 6.03 -4.48
C TYR A 93 2.75 7.41 -5.05
N THR A 94 3.62 8.03 -5.85
CA THR A 94 3.39 9.38 -6.39
C THR A 94 2.37 9.40 -7.51
N CYS A 95 1.39 10.30 -7.43
CA CYS A 95 0.45 10.62 -8.50
C CYS A 95 0.47 12.11 -8.86
N THR A 96 -0.10 12.48 -10.01
CA THR A 96 -0.24 13.88 -10.43
C THR A 96 -0.91 14.70 -9.33
N PRO A 97 -0.38 15.89 -8.94
CA PRO A 97 0.66 16.69 -9.59
C PRO A 97 2.10 16.44 -9.10
N ASN A 98 2.35 15.41 -8.29
CA ASN A 98 3.71 15.13 -7.82
C ASN A 98 4.64 14.72 -8.98
N PRO A 99 5.93 15.09 -8.92
CA PRO A 99 6.85 14.70 -9.98
C PRO A 99 7.03 13.17 -10.05
N ASP A 100 7.13 12.67 -11.28
CA ASP A 100 7.21 11.23 -11.56
C ASP A 100 8.66 10.71 -11.46
N TYR A 101 9.09 10.33 -10.24
CA TYR A 101 10.42 9.76 -9.99
C TYR A 101 10.41 8.42 -9.25
N LEU A 102 9.26 7.95 -8.76
CA LEU A 102 9.18 6.67 -8.07
C LEU A 102 8.90 5.51 -9.04
N PRO A 103 9.57 4.35 -8.86
CA PRO A 103 9.17 3.14 -9.55
C PRO A 103 7.85 2.64 -8.97
N PRO A 104 7.06 1.86 -9.73
CA PRO A 104 5.98 1.08 -9.17
C PRO A 104 6.47 0.17 -8.06
N ASP A 105 5.61 -0.06 -7.08
CA ASP A 105 5.91 -0.89 -5.91
C ASP A 105 4.79 -1.88 -5.63
N VAL A 106 5.14 -2.96 -4.93
CA VAL A 106 4.21 -4.04 -4.63
C VAL A 106 3.26 -3.71 -3.48
N ASP A 107 3.53 -2.66 -2.69
CA ASP A 107 2.68 -2.27 -1.57
C ASP A 107 1.42 -1.58 -2.07
N ASP A 108 1.61 -0.50 -2.81
CA ASP A 108 0.59 0.24 -3.54
C ASP A 108 -0.19 -0.71 -4.45
N THR A 109 0.52 -1.51 -5.23
CA THR A 109 -0.11 -2.44 -6.18
C THR A 109 -0.97 -3.47 -5.46
N ALA A 110 -0.51 -4.06 -4.35
CA ALA A 110 -1.29 -5.04 -3.60
C ALA A 110 -2.52 -4.41 -2.94
N CYS A 111 -2.36 -3.27 -2.27
CA CYS A 111 -3.46 -2.56 -1.60
C CYS A 111 -4.55 -2.14 -2.59
N ILE A 112 -4.15 -1.50 -3.70
CA ILE A 112 -5.09 -1.01 -4.72
C ILE A 112 -5.77 -2.18 -5.42
N SER A 113 -5.01 -3.21 -5.83
CA SER A 113 -5.60 -4.38 -6.48
C SER A 113 -6.58 -5.12 -5.56
N PHE A 114 -6.27 -5.20 -4.26
CA PHE A 114 -7.16 -5.79 -3.27
C PHE A 114 -8.47 -4.99 -3.14
N LEU A 115 -8.37 -3.66 -2.98
CA LEU A 115 -9.53 -2.76 -2.93
C LEU A 115 -10.41 -2.91 -4.18
N LEU A 116 -9.81 -2.86 -5.37
CA LEU A 116 -10.55 -2.97 -6.63
C LEU A 116 -11.28 -4.33 -6.74
N LYS A 117 -10.62 -5.44 -6.38
CA LYS A 117 -11.26 -6.76 -6.35
C LYS A 117 -12.41 -6.82 -5.35
N GLN A 118 -12.27 -6.21 -4.18
CA GLN A 118 -13.31 -6.17 -3.15
C GLN A 118 -14.58 -5.46 -3.65
N HIS A 119 -14.42 -4.43 -4.49
CA HIS A 119 -15.53 -3.73 -5.15
C HIS A 119 -15.96 -4.33 -6.50
N GLY A 120 -15.48 -5.51 -6.86
CA GLY A 120 -15.86 -6.19 -8.10
C GLY A 120 -15.36 -5.51 -9.39
N ILE A 121 -14.33 -4.67 -9.28
CA ILE A 121 -13.73 -3.97 -10.42
C ILE A 121 -12.71 -4.89 -11.11
N SER A 122 -12.88 -5.09 -12.42
CA SER A 122 -11.95 -5.87 -13.22
C SER A 122 -10.63 -5.11 -13.43
N LEU A 123 -9.51 -5.80 -13.25
CA LEU A 123 -8.17 -5.29 -13.53
C LEU A 123 -7.41 -6.29 -14.44
N PRO A 124 -6.38 -5.83 -15.18
CA PRO A 124 -5.44 -6.73 -15.82
C PRO A 124 -4.82 -7.69 -14.80
N ASP A 125 -4.56 -8.94 -15.20
CA ASP A 125 -3.88 -9.89 -14.32
C ASP A 125 -2.42 -9.45 -14.09
N ASN A 126 -2.16 -8.92 -12.91
CA ASN A 126 -0.84 -8.48 -12.46
C ASN A 126 -0.09 -9.55 -11.66
N THR A 127 -0.63 -10.77 -11.53
CA THR A 127 -0.03 -11.85 -10.74
C THR A 127 1.39 -12.16 -11.22
N GLY A 128 1.61 -12.20 -12.54
CA GLY A 128 2.94 -12.42 -13.13
C GLY A 128 3.95 -11.34 -12.77
N VAL A 129 3.52 -10.07 -12.72
CA VAL A 129 4.36 -8.94 -12.29
C VAL A 129 4.75 -9.09 -10.83
N MET A 130 3.77 -9.37 -9.97
CA MET A 130 3.98 -9.54 -8.53
C MET A 130 4.94 -10.71 -8.26
N LEU A 131 4.62 -11.90 -8.79
CA LEU A 131 5.42 -13.11 -8.57
C LEU A 131 6.81 -13.04 -9.19
N GLY A 132 7.00 -12.25 -10.25
CA GLY A 132 8.30 -11.98 -10.84
C GLY A 132 9.20 -11.10 -9.96
N ASN A 133 8.62 -10.27 -9.08
CA ASN A 133 9.37 -9.35 -8.22
C ASN A 133 9.84 -9.98 -6.88
N ARG A 134 10.21 -11.26 -6.90
CA ARG A 134 10.63 -12.01 -5.69
C ARG A 134 12.15 -12.18 -5.60
N VAL A 135 12.64 -12.31 -4.37
CA VAL A 135 14.00 -12.79 -4.06
C VAL A 135 14.03 -14.32 -3.94
N SER A 136 15.20 -14.94 -4.00
CA SER A 136 15.39 -16.39 -3.83
C SER A 136 14.81 -16.94 -2.52
N GLY A 137 14.77 -16.15 -1.45
CA GLY A 137 14.13 -16.48 -0.18
C GLY A 137 12.60 -16.45 -0.20
N GLY A 138 11.99 -16.08 -1.33
CA GLY A 138 10.54 -16.08 -1.55
C GLY A 138 9.80 -14.84 -1.07
N LEU A 139 10.48 -13.88 -0.44
CA LEU A 139 9.93 -12.54 -0.17
C LEU A 139 9.88 -11.69 -1.43
N PHE A 140 9.07 -10.65 -1.40
CA PHE A 140 8.92 -9.68 -2.47
C PHE A 140 9.77 -8.46 -2.18
N TYR A 141 10.44 -7.95 -3.21
CA TYR A 141 11.03 -6.63 -3.13
C TYR A 141 9.92 -5.58 -3.11
N THR A 142 10.12 -4.47 -2.38
CA THR A 142 9.16 -3.36 -2.41
C THR A 142 9.05 -2.80 -3.83
N TRP A 143 10.19 -2.49 -4.46
CA TRP A 143 10.23 -1.82 -5.76
C TRP A 143 10.26 -2.81 -6.94
N ILE A 144 9.42 -2.57 -7.95
CA ILE A 144 9.40 -3.32 -9.21
C ILE A 144 10.46 -2.73 -10.15
N LEU A 145 11.64 -3.36 -10.16
CA LEU A 145 12.83 -2.90 -10.88
C LEU A 145 13.43 -4.04 -11.72
N PRO A 146 14.20 -3.74 -12.79
CA PRO A 146 14.89 -4.77 -13.55
C PRO A 146 15.96 -5.41 -12.66
N ARG A 147 15.97 -6.74 -12.60
CA ARG A 147 16.88 -7.52 -11.76
C ARG A 147 17.39 -8.71 -12.55
N LEU A 148 18.59 -9.18 -12.23
CA LEU A 148 19.08 -10.49 -12.69
C LEU A 148 18.33 -11.61 -11.93
N ALA A 149 17.02 -11.68 -12.15
CA ALA A 149 16.11 -12.61 -11.49
C ALA A 149 15.80 -13.80 -12.39
N TRP A 150 15.40 -14.90 -11.78
CA TRP A 150 15.06 -16.17 -12.44
C TRP A 150 13.61 -16.21 -12.95
N THR A 151 12.93 -15.07 -13.06
CA THR A 151 11.57 -15.05 -13.58
C THR A 151 11.57 -15.03 -15.11
N THR A 152 10.82 -15.95 -15.71
CA THR A 152 10.53 -15.98 -17.15
C THR A 152 9.24 -15.23 -17.48
N ASP A 153 8.59 -14.62 -16.49
CA ASP A 153 7.31 -13.94 -16.69
C ASP A 153 7.52 -12.62 -17.45
N MET A 154 7.00 -12.58 -18.68
CA MET A 154 7.15 -11.43 -19.57
C MET A 154 6.39 -10.19 -19.06
N SER A 155 5.34 -10.36 -18.26
CA SER A 155 4.60 -9.24 -17.68
C SER A 155 5.47 -8.49 -16.69
N PHE A 156 6.23 -9.20 -15.85
CA PHE A 156 7.23 -8.57 -14.98
C PHE A 156 8.24 -7.76 -15.78
N TRP A 157 8.84 -8.37 -16.82
CA TRP A 157 9.86 -7.71 -17.62
C TRP A 157 9.35 -6.48 -18.37
N ARG A 158 8.09 -6.48 -18.84
CA ARG A 158 7.48 -5.28 -19.46
C ARG A 158 7.42 -4.10 -18.50
N VAL A 159 7.08 -4.33 -17.23
CA VAL A 159 7.01 -3.28 -16.21
C VAL A 159 8.41 -2.86 -15.74
N ALA A 160 9.26 -3.84 -15.46
CA ALA A 160 10.59 -3.64 -14.91
C ALA A 160 11.55 -2.95 -15.91
N LEU A 161 11.58 -3.39 -17.16
CA LEU A 161 12.47 -2.79 -18.18
C LEU A 161 12.11 -1.34 -18.49
N ARG A 162 10.84 -0.92 -18.32
CA ARG A 162 10.45 0.49 -18.46
C ARG A 162 11.12 1.40 -17.44
N GLN A 163 11.50 0.87 -16.29
CA GLN A 163 12.20 1.65 -15.27
C GLN A 163 13.62 2.03 -15.72
N ILE A 164 14.19 1.35 -16.73
CA ILE A 164 15.47 1.72 -17.33
C ILE A 164 15.42 3.14 -17.92
N LEU A 165 14.25 3.56 -18.44
CA LEU A 165 14.06 4.92 -18.98
C LEU A 165 14.18 6.00 -17.90
N LYS A 166 14.12 5.63 -16.61
CA LYS A 166 14.15 6.52 -15.44
C LYS A 166 15.39 6.33 -14.57
N LEU A 167 16.45 5.68 -15.07
CA LEU A 167 17.63 5.33 -14.26
C LEU A 167 18.24 6.53 -13.53
N ARG A 168 18.31 7.71 -14.17
CA ARG A 168 18.89 8.91 -13.53
C ARG A 168 18.07 9.35 -12.32
N GLN A 169 16.75 9.38 -12.46
CA GLN A 169 15.81 9.74 -11.40
C GLN A 169 15.84 8.71 -10.27
N LEU A 170 15.84 7.42 -10.62
CA LEU A 170 15.89 6.33 -9.65
C LEU A 170 17.20 6.34 -8.86
N CYS A 171 18.34 6.50 -9.54
CA CYS A 171 19.65 6.61 -8.88
C CYS A 171 19.71 7.79 -7.92
N TRP A 172 19.14 8.94 -8.30
CA TRP A 172 19.04 10.09 -7.40
C TRP A 172 18.14 9.77 -6.20
N PHE A 173 16.94 9.26 -6.43
CA PHE A 173 15.96 8.91 -5.39
C PHE A 173 16.55 7.95 -4.33
N PHE A 174 17.15 6.84 -4.75
CA PHE A 174 17.72 5.85 -3.82
C PHE A 174 18.98 6.34 -3.10
N ARG A 175 19.63 7.40 -3.61
CA ARG A 175 20.79 8.03 -2.98
C ARG A 175 20.41 9.05 -1.93
N VAL A 176 19.33 9.80 -2.15
CA VAL A 176 18.91 10.92 -1.27
C VAL A 176 17.83 10.53 -0.25
N THR A 177 17.24 9.34 -0.39
CA THR A 177 16.24 8.83 0.55
C THR A 177 16.74 7.60 1.29
N GLU A 178 16.05 7.26 2.37
CA GLU A 178 16.32 6.03 3.13
C GLU A 178 16.00 4.78 2.30
N CYS A 179 15.09 4.87 1.32
CA CYS A 179 14.70 3.80 0.42
C CYS A 179 15.91 3.16 -0.28
N LYS A 180 15.85 1.84 -0.47
CA LYS A 180 16.87 1.06 -1.16
C LYS A 180 16.24 0.17 -2.23
N PRO A 181 16.92 -0.05 -3.38
CA PRO A 181 16.41 -0.90 -4.44
C PRO A 181 16.13 -2.35 -4.01
N ASN A 182 16.72 -2.81 -2.91
CA ASN A 182 16.58 -4.17 -2.37
C ASN A 182 15.75 -4.23 -1.07
N ASP A 183 14.99 -3.17 -0.76
CA ASP A 183 14.05 -3.18 0.36
C ASP A 183 13.08 -4.36 0.24
N ARG A 184 12.88 -5.05 1.37
CA ARG A 184 12.06 -6.25 1.54
C ARG A 184 11.31 -6.12 2.85
N ASP A 185 10.37 -5.18 2.85
CA ASP A 185 9.68 -4.80 4.07
C ASP A 185 8.62 -5.84 4.47
N PRO A 186 8.56 -6.28 5.75
CA PRO A 186 7.60 -7.30 6.20
C PRO A 186 6.14 -6.86 6.09
N VAL A 187 5.82 -5.60 6.35
CA VAL A 187 4.44 -5.08 6.27
C VAL A 187 4.01 -4.98 4.81
N VAL A 188 4.90 -4.51 3.92
CA VAL A 188 4.68 -4.56 2.47
C VAL A 188 4.40 -5.99 2.01
N ASN A 189 5.17 -6.96 2.49
CA ASN A 189 4.93 -8.37 2.17
C ASN A 189 3.60 -8.86 2.76
N ALA A 190 3.18 -8.38 3.94
CA ALA A 190 1.86 -8.68 4.49
C ALA A 190 0.71 -8.11 3.63
N ASN A 191 0.91 -7.00 2.91
CA ASN A 191 0.00 -6.50 1.86
C ASN A 191 -0.04 -7.44 0.66
N VAL A 192 1.11 -7.87 0.15
CA VAL A 192 1.19 -8.85 -0.94
C VAL A 192 0.48 -10.15 -0.57
N LEU A 193 0.69 -10.66 0.64
CA LEU A 193 0.03 -11.85 1.15
C LEU A 193 -1.49 -11.69 1.21
N ARG A 194 -1.99 -10.54 1.66
CA ARG A 194 -3.44 -10.26 1.70
C ARG A 194 -4.05 -10.26 0.30
N TYR A 195 -3.34 -9.68 -0.67
CA TYR A 195 -3.80 -9.58 -2.05
C TYR A 195 -3.77 -10.92 -2.80
N LEU A 196 -2.65 -11.65 -2.70
CA LEU A 196 -2.46 -12.92 -3.41
C LEU A 196 -3.08 -14.11 -2.65
N GLY A 197 -3.34 -13.98 -1.35
CA GLY A 197 -3.85 -15.05 -0.50
C GLY A 197 -2.79 -16.12 -0.18
N ASP A 198 -3.24 -17.19 0.49
CA ASP A 198 -2.40 -18.36 0.78
C ASP A 198 -2.16 -19.17 -0.50
N ARG A 199 -0.88 -19.24 -0.87
CA ARG A 199 -0.39 -20.05 -2.00
C ARG A 199 1.08 -20.41 -1.76
N PRO A 200 1.63 -21.42 -2.46
CA PRO A 200 3.02 -21.84 -2.27
C PRO A 200 4.03 -20.68 -2.32
N GLU A 201 3.78 -19.69 -3.19
CA GLU A 201 4.62 -18.52 -3.41
C GLU A 201 4.60 -17.51 -2.26
N THR A 202 3.53 -17.45 -1.46
CA THR A 202 3.36 -16.48 -0.37
C THR A 202 3.66 -17.07 1.02
N ARG A 203 3.76 -18.40 1.14
CA ARG A 203 4.17 -19.08 2.39
C ARG A 203 5.48 -18.59 3.03
N PRO A 204 6.52 -18.19 2.27
CA PRO A 204 7.71 -17.58 2.87
C PRO A 204 7.41 -16.31 3.68
N ILE A 205 6.40 -15.52 3.26
CA ILE A 205 5.97 -14.32 3.98
C ILE A 205 5.44 -14.70 5.36
N ILE A 206 4.56 -15.69 5.42
CA ILE A 206 3.96 -16.18 6.68
C ILE A 206 5.06 -16.60 7.66
N ARG A 207 6.02 -17.40 7.20
CA ARG A 207 7.17 -17.83 8.03
C ARG A 207 8.00 -16.66 8.52
N THR A 208 8.24 -15.66 7.67
CA THR A 208 8.97 -14.45 8.08
C THR A 208 8.20 -13.64 9.12
N LEU A 209 6.90 -13.47 8.96
CA LEU A 209 6.07 -12.74 9.93
C LEU A 209 6.01 -13.44 11.29
N ILE A 210 5.87 -14.77 11.30
CA ILE A 210 5.92 -15.57 12.54
C ILE A 210 7.28 -15.43 13.21
N ARG A 211 8.37 -15.54 12.44
CA ARG A 211 9.72 -15.38 12.99
C ARG A 211 9.93 -14.00 13.62
N ILE A 212 9.41 -12.93 13.02
CA ILE A 212 9.50 -11.58 13.59
C ILE A 212 8.81 -11.51 14.96
N LEU A 213 7.67 -12.18 15.13
CA LEU A 213 6.99 -12.28 16.43
C LEU A 213 7.82 -13.07 17.44
N GLU A 214 8.36 -14.22 17.03
CA GLU A 214 9.20 -15.07 17.88
C GLU A 214 10.46 -14.33 18.35
N ASP A 215 11.06 -13.55 17.45
CA ASP A 215 12.27 -12.75 17.69
C ASP A 215 11.97 -11.39 18.38
N GLN A 216 10.71 -11.06 18.66
CA GLN A 216 10.25 -9.76 19.20
C GLN A 216 10.75 -8.54 18.38
N GLY A 217 10.79 -8.70 17.05
CA GLY A 217 11.34 -7.70 16.13
C GLY A 217 10.34 -6.67 15.60
N GLU A 218 9.09 -6.67 16.09
CA GLU A 218 7.98 -5.91 15.50
C GLU A 218 8.20 -4.39 15.50
N GLU A 219 9.01 -3.88 16.43
CA GLU A 219 9.28 -2.44 16.59
C GLU A 219 10.23 -1.88 15.54
N THR A 220 11.12 -2.71 14.99
CA THR A 220 12.19 -2.27 14.08
C THR A 220 12.20 -2.98 12.72
N CYS A 221 11.30 -3.95 12.52
CA CYS A 221 11.29 -4.75 11.29
C CYS A 221 10.80 -4.00 10.05
N ASP A 222 10.04 -2.93 10.27
CA ASP A 222 9.33 -2.17 9.25
C ASP A 222 9.91 -0.76 9.12
N LYS A 223 10.08 -0.34 7.87
CA LYS A 223 10.68 0.94 7.51
C LYS A 223 9.66 2.01 7.17
N TYR A 224 8.48 1.59 6.68
CA TYR A 224 7.54 2.51 6.02
C TYR A 224 6.37 2.93 6.91
N TYR A 225 5.97 2.09 7.86
CA TYR A 225 4.86 2.31 8.77
C TYR A 225 5.30 2.64 10.21
N GLY A 226 6.51 2.24 10.61
CA GLY A 226 7.24 2.71 11.79
C GLY A 226 6.57 2.43 13.13
N SER A 227 5.70 1.42 13.23
CA SER A 227 4.96 1.13 14.46
C SER A 227 4.60 -0.33 14.63
N ARG A 228 4.84 -0.86 15.84
CA ARG A 228 4.42 -2.22 16.25
C ARG A 228 2.91 -2.44 16.07
N PHE A 229 2.10 -1.41 16.28
CA PHE A 229 0.65 -1.50 16.15
C PHE A 229 0.27 -1.78 14.69
N THR A 230 0.98 -1.14 13.78
CA THR A 230 0.79 -1.32 12.36
C THR A 230 1.18 -2.75 11.96
N PHE A 231 2.31 -3.25 12.43
CA PHE A 231 2.70 -4.64 12.22
C PHE A 231 1.60 -5.63 12.65
N TYR A 232 1.09 -5.51 13.89
CA TYR A 232 0.01 -6.39 14.37
C TYR A 232 -1.28 -6.25 13.59
N TYR A 233 -1.63 -5.04 13.15
CA TYR A 233 -2.80 -4.83 12.30
C TYR A 233 -2.67 -5.58 10.97
N PHE A 234 -1.54 -5.42 10.28
CA PHE A 234 -1.29 -6.06 8.98
C PHE A 234 -1.17 -7.58 9.09
N LEU A 235 -0.66 -8.10 10.21
CA LEU A 235 -0.69 -9.51 10.55
C LEU A 235 -2.12 -10.00 10.80
N SER A 236 -2.85 -9.35 11.70
CA SER A 236 -4.16 -9.78 12.19
C SER A 236 -5.20 -9.82 11.08
N ARG A 237 -5.16 -8.87 10.13
CA ARG A 237 -6.07 -8.89 8.98
C ARG A 237 -5.78 -10.05 8.03
N ASN A 238 -4.53 -10.53 7.93
CA ASN A 238 -4.22 -11.72 7.12
C ASN A 238 -4.79 -12.97 7.80
N HIS A 239 -4.60 -13.10 9.12
CA HIS A 239 -5.24 -14.16 9.92
C HIS A 239 -6.77 -14.11 9.80
N ALA A 240 -7.39 -12.93 9.91
CA ALA A 240 -8.83 -12.75 9.75
C ALA A 240 -9.35 -13.11 8.34
N ALA A 241 -8.49 -13.05 7.31
CA ALA A 241 -8.81 -13.54 5.96
C ALA A 241 -8.81 -15.06 5.82
N ARG A 242 -8.49 -15.81 6.88
CA ARG A 242 -8.32 -17.27 6.86
C ARG A 242 -7.19 -17.73 5.94
N ILE A 243 -6.14 -16.92 5.80
CA ILE A 243 -4.89 -17.36 5.16
C ILE A 243 -4.29 -18.45 6.05
N CYS A 244 -4.21 -19.67 5.52
CA CYS A 244 -3.75 -20.81 6.29
C CYS A 244 -2.23 -20.67 6.54
N GLY A 245 -1.80 -20.92 7.78
CA GLY A 245 -0.39 -20.89 8.16
C GLY A 245 -0.03 -19.85 9.23
N PHE A 246 -0.95 -18.95 9.59
CA PHE A 246 -0.90 -18.22 10.86
C PHE A 246 -1.48 -19.06 12.00
#